data_AF-A0A1N6YG91-F1
#
_entry.id   AF-A0A1N6YG91-F1
#
_cell.length_a   1.000
_cell.length_b   1.000
_cell.length_c   1.000
_cell.angle_alpha   90.00
_cell.angle_beta   90.00
_cell.angle_gamma   90.00
#
_symmetry.space_group_name_H-M   'P 1'
#
loop_
_entity.id
_entity.type
_entity.pdbx_description
1 polymer ?
#
loop_
_entity_poly.entity_id
_entity_poly.type
_entity_poly.pdbx_seq_one_letter_code
_entity_poly.pdbx_strand_id
1 'polypeptide(L)'
;MNSVKLSSYCRLYAFSDYRSMKSALPYMRQVVLAKALTEVQESDARRIVMRLPGSGFQNYLRPLGGQQTKSTGIASLITALQLLYKQNGFSARYVVVERG
;
A
#
# COMPACT_ATOMS: atom_id res chain seq x y z
N MET A 1 5.77 2.40 14.05
CA MET A 1 5.80 1.94 12.65
C MET A 1 4.43 2.19 12.05
N ASN A 2 4.29 3.13 11.12
CA ASN A 2 3.00 3.35 10.46
C ASN A 2 2.87 2.40 9.27
N SER A 3 1.65 1.92 9.05
CA SER A 3 1.33 1.04 7.93
C SER A 3 -0.02 1.42 7.36
N VAL A 4 -0.19 1.21 6.06
CA VAL A 4 -1.49 1.32 5.40
C VAL A 4 -1.92 -0.08 4.98
N LYS A 5 -3.05 -0.54 5.51
CA LYS A 5 -3.65 -1.81 5.11
C LYS A 5 -4.20 -1.68 3.69
N LEU A 6 -3.59 -2.38 2.73
CA LEU A 6 -4.00 -2.36 1.33
C LEU A 6 -5.11 -3.38 1.05
N SER A 7 -5.12 -4.52 1.74
CA SER A 7 -6.18 -5.52 1.63
C SER A 7 -6.20 -6.38 2.89
N SER A 8 -6.98 -7.46 2.90
CA SER A 8 -7.00 -8.41 4.02
C SER A 8 -5.61 -8.99 4.33
N TYR A 9 -4.77 -9.17 3.30
CA TYR A 9 -3.48 -9.86 3.41
C TYR A 9 -2.28 -8.98 3.06
N CYS A 10 -2.49 -7.75 2.58
CA CYS A 10 -1.40 -6.86 2.16
C CYS A 10 -1.37 -5.60 3.03
N ARG A 11 -0.19 -5.24 3.52
CA ARG A 11 0.08 -3.98 4.21
C ARG A 11 1.28 -3.28 3.59
N LEU A 12 1.13 -1.98 3.39
CA LEU A 12 2.20 -1.12 2.94
C LEU A 12 2.90 -0.52 4.16
N TYR A 13 4.23 -0.63 4.22
CA TYR A 13 5.01 -0.17 5.35
C TYR A 13 6.03 0.89 4.94
N ALA A 14 6.25 1.85 5.83
CA ALA A 14 7.36 2.79 5.73
C ALA A 14 8.35 2.49 6.86
N PHE A 15 9.58 2.15 6.49
CA PHE A 15 10.69 1.94 7.41
C PHE A 15 11.66 3.10 7.29
N SER A 16 12.09 3.66 8.42
CA SER A 16 13.10 4.72 8.49
C SER A 16 14.46 4.27 7.97
N ASP A 17 14.79 3.01 8.23
CA ASP A 17 16.10 2.42 7.96
C ASP A 17 16.01 0.89 7.78
N TYR A 18 17.10 0.30 7.28
CA TYR A 18 17.20 -1.13 7.02
C TYR A 18 17.11 -1.98 8.29
N ARG A 19 17.58 -1.48 9.44
CA ARG A 19 17.56 -2.21 10.71
C ARG A 19 16.14 -2.35 11.23
N SER A 20 15.35 -1.29 11.13
CA SER A 20 13.92 -1.27 11.43
C SER A 20 13.16 -2.26 10.55
N MET A 21 13.46 -2.29 9.24
CA MET A 21 12.89 -3.28 8.31
C MET A 21 13.30 -4.73 8.68
N LYS A 22 14.59 -4.98 8.97
CA LYS A 22 15.11 -6.27 9.41
C LYS A 22 14.44 -6.78 10.69
N SER A 23 14.20 -5.91 11.66
CA SER A 23 13.57 -6.28 12.93
C SER A 23 12.13 -6.79 12.77
N ALA A 24 11.46 -6.35 11.70
CA ALA A 24 10.09 -6.71 11.44
C ALA A 24 9.95 -7.97 10.54
N LEU A 25 11.03 -8.44 9.90
CA LEU A 25 11.06 -9.64 9.04
C LEU A 25 10.42 -10.90 9.65
N PRO A 26 10.59 -11.25 10.94
CA PRO A 26 9.95 -12.44 11.52
C PRO A 26 8.43 -12.45 11.42
N TYR A 27 7.82 -11.27 11.28
CA TYR A 27 6.38 -11.08 11.16
C TYR A 27 5.92 -10.90 9.70
N MET A 28 6.86 -10.94 8.74
CA MET A 28 6.60 -10.75 7.31
C MET A 28 6.63 -12.08 6.58
N ARG A 29 5.62 -12.35 5.76
CA ARG A 29 5.62 -13.56 4.91
C ARG A 29 6.43 -13.35 3.64
N GLN A 30 6.34 -12.15 3.08
CA GLN A 30 7.01 -11.76 1.85
C GLN A 30 7.25 -10.26 1.85
N VAL A 31 8.47 -9.85 1.51
CA VAL A 31 8.82 -8.46 1.26
C VAL A 31 9.00 -8.27 -0.24
N VAL A 32 8.23 -7.37 -0.81
CA VAL A 32 8.39 -6.96 -2.21
C VAL A 32 9.01 -5.57 -2.19
N LEU A 33 10.19 -5.43 -2.83
CA LEU A 33 10.79 -4.14 -3.08
C LEU A 33 9.82 -3.28 -3.89
N ALA A 34 9.64 -2.03 -3.49
CA ALA A 34 8.85 -1.10 -4.27
C ALA A 34 9.54 -0.92 -5.64
N LYS A 35 8.87 -1.37 -6.71
CA LYS A 35 9.27 -1.02 -8.08
C LYS A 35 9.11 0.49 -8.27
N ALA A 36 9.84 1.07 -9.23
CA ALA A 36 9.55 2.43 -9.65
C ALA A 36 8.08 2.49 -10.11
N LEU A 37 7.37 3.59 -9.85
CA LEU A 37 5.94 3.68 -10.21
C LEU A 37 5.72 3.46 -11.71
N THR A 38 6.67 3.83 -12.56
CA THR A 38 6.70 3.60 -14.01
C THR A 38 6.78 2.12 -14.42
N GLU A 39 7.24 1.25 -13.52
CA GLU A 39 7.40 -0.20 -13.74
C GLU A 39 6.27 -1.02 -13.11
N VAL A 40 5.39 -0.38 -12.33
CA VAL A 40 4.24 -1.04 -11.71
C VAL A 40 3.15 -1.23 -12.76
N GLN A 41 2.85 -2.49 -13.08
CA GLN A 41 1.72 -2.82 -13.94
C GLN A 41 0.39 -2.78 -13.17
N GLU A 42 -0.69 -2.53 -13.88
CA GLU A 42 -2.04 -2.50 -13.30
C GLU A 42 -2.42 -3.86 -12.68
N SER A 43 -1.98 -4.97 -13.29
CA SER A 43 -2.15 -6.33 -12.77
C SER A 43 -1.48 -6.52 -11.40
N ASP A 44 -0.29 -5.96 -11.20
CA ASP A 44 0.44 -6.02 -9.93
C ASP A 44 -0.31 -5.24 -8.84
N ALA A 45 -0.75 -4.01 -9.16
CA ALA A 45 -1.46 -3.15 -8.21
C ALA A 45 -2.80 -3.77 -7.79
N ARG A 46 -3.57 -4.33 -8.73
CA ARG A 46 -4.86 -4.97 -8.46
C ARG A 46 -4.77 -6.16 -7.51
N ARG A 47 -3.64 -6.86 -7.47
CA ARG A 47 -3.43 -8.01 -6.57
C ARG A 47 -3.29 -7.61 -5.10
N ILE A 48 -2.83 -6.39 -4.84
CA ILE A 48 -2.50 -5.93 -3.49
C ILE A 48 -3.53 -4.96 -2.91
N VAL A 49 -4.16 -4.13 -3.74
CA VAL A 49 -5.14 -3.13 -3.27
C VAL A 49 -6.55 -3.70 -3.14
N MET A 50 -7.30 -3.19 -2.16
CA MET A 50 -8.68 -3.60 -1.91
C MET A 50 -9.60 -3.12 -3.03
N ARG A 51 -10.35 -4.06 -3.60
CA ARG A 51 -11.48 -3.78 -4.50
C ARG A 51 -12.78 -3.80 -3.70
N LEU A 52 -13.57 -2.75 -3.83
CA LEU A 52 -14.89 -2.64 -3.23
C LEU A 52 -15.94 -3.20 -4.22
N PRO A 53 -16.75 -4.20 -3.80
CA PRO A 53 -17.78 -4.79 -4.65
C PRO A 53 -18.74 -3.72 -5.21
N GLY A 54 -19.06 -3.81 -6.51
CA GLY A 54 -19.99 -2.87 -7.15
C GLY A 54 -19.49 -1.44 -7.34
N SER A 55 -18.23 -1.13 -7.03
CA SER A 55 -17.64 0.20 -7.24
C SER A 55 -16.28 0.09 -7.95
N GLY A 56 -15.19 0.36 -7.24
CA GLY A 56 -13.84 0.37 -7.78
C GLY A 56 -12.82 -0.05 -6.74
N PHE A 57 -11.62 0.50 -6.81
CA PHE A 57 -10.56 0.25 -5.84
C PHE A 57 -10.60 1.27 -4.70
N GLN A 58 -10.23 0.86 -3.50
CA GLN A 58 -10.24 1.72 -2.31
C GLN A 58 -9.45 3.03 -2.53
N ASN A 59 -10.04 4.17 -2.18
CA ASN A 59 -9.29 5.41 -2.02
C ASN A 59 -8.85 5.55 -0.54
N TYR A 60 -7.55 5.52 -0.29
CA TYR A 60 -7.01 5.53 1.08
C TYR A 60 -6.95 6.94 1.69
N LEU A 61 -6.98 7.99 0.88
CA LEU A 61 -6.94 9.37 1.37
C LEU A 61 -8.24 9.86 2.00
N ARG A 62 -9.30 9.04 1.96
CA ARG A 62 -10.65 9.31 2.52
C ARG A 62 -11.07 10.79 2.35
N PRO A 63 -11.23 11.30 1.11
CA PRO A 63 -11.70 12.66 0.91
C PRO A 63 -13.11 12.80 1.50
N LEU A 64 -13.30 13.80 2.35
CA LEU A 64 -14.60 14.23 2.84
C LEU A 64 -15.43 14.69 1.63
N GLY A 65 -16.27 13.80 1.07
CA GLY A 65 -17.38 14.23 0.21
C GLY A 65 -17.36 13.89 -1.29
N GLY A 66 -16.62 12.89 -1.78
CA GLY A 66 -16.87 12.45 -3.18
C GLY A 66 -15.88 11.45 -3.77
N GLN A 67 -16.41 10.41 -4.41
CA GLN A 67 -15.75 9.22 -4.97
C GLN A 67 -14.78 8.51 -4.02
N GLN A 68 -15.36 7.59 -3.23
CA GLN A 68 -14.65 6.72 -2.29
C GLN A 68 -13.73 5.69 -2.98
N THR A 69 -13.81 5.58 -4.30
CA THR A 69 -13.07 4.57 -5.06
C THR A 69 -12.33 5.17 -6.26
N LYS A 70 -11.22 4.54 -6.63
CA LYS A 70 -10.48 4.77 -7.86
C LYS A 70 -10.87 3.76 -8.93
N SER A 71 -10.80 4.17 -10.20
CA SER A 71 -11.11 3.32 -11.34
C SER A 71 -10.03 2.27 -11.62
N THR A 72 -8.79 2.51 -11.18
CA THR A 72 -7.65 1.60 -11.38
C THR A 72 -6.97 1.23 -10.07
N GLY A 73 -6.35 0.05 -10.05
CA GLY A 73 -5.57 -0.46 -8.94
C GLY A 73 -4.35 0.42 -8.69
N ILE A 74 -3.68 0.90 -9.74
CA ILE A 74 -2.55 1.84 -9.64
C ILE A 74 -2.99 3.14 -8.95
N ALA A 75 -4.10 3.74 -9.36
CA ALA A 75 -4.57 4.99 -8.75
C ALA A 75 -4.89 4.79 -7.26
N SER A 76 -5.48 3.65 -6.91
CA SER A 76 -5.71 3.25 -5.51
C SER A 76 -4.39 3.09 -4.74
N LEU A 77 -3.40 2.39 -5.31
CA LEU A 77 -2.08 2.21 -4.72
C LEU A 77 -1.36 3.54 -4.49
N ILE A 78 -1.47 4.48 -5.44
CA ILE A 78 -0.94 5.84 -5.30
C ILE A 78 -1.57 6.54 -4.08
N THR A 79 -2.88 6.43 -3.88
CA THR A 79 -3.52 7.05 -2.70
C THR A 79 -3.05 6.42 -1.38
N ALA A 80 -2.74 5.12 -1.36
CA ALA A 80 -2.15 4.46 -0.20
C ALA A 80 -0.72 4.97 0.08
N LEU A 81 0.09 5.11 -0.96
CA LEU A 81 1.45 5.66 -0.87
C LEU A 81 1.43 7.10 -0.37
N GLN A 82 0.51 7.92 -0.89
CA GLN A 82 0.32 9.31 -0.46
C GLN A 82 -0.13 9.41 1.00
N LEU A 83 -1.07 8.56 1.44
CA LEU A 83 -1.48 8.50 2.84
C LEU A 83 -0.30 8.13 3.74
N LEU A 84 0.44 7.09 3.36
CA LEU A 84 1.57 6.61 4.14
C LEU A 84 2.69 7.66 4.22
N TYR A 85 2.95 8.39 3.14
CA TYR A 85 3.87 9.53 3.15
C TYR A 85 3.41 10.63 4.11
N LYS A 86 2.12 11.01 4.05
CA LYS A 86 1.54 12.00 4.98
C LYS A 86 1.65 11.57 6.44
N GLN A 87 1.52 10.28 6.73
CA GLN A 87 1.61 9.75 8.10
C GLN A 87 3.05 9.65 8.64
N ASN A 88 4.06 9.51 7.77
CA ASN A 88 5.45 9.26 8.19
C ASN A 88 6.41 10.44 7.96
N GLY A 89 6.08 11.36 7.05
CA GLY A 89 7.03 12.40 6.61
C GLY A 89 8.14 11.89 5.67
N PHE A 90 8.13 10.60 5.30
CA PHE A 90 9.07 9.99 4.35
C PHE A 90 8.39 8.91 3.49
N SER A 91 8.98 8.60 2.33
CA SER A 91 8.39 7.69 1.33
C SER A 91 8.49 6.22 1.74
N ALA A 92 7.47 5.45 1.37
CA ALA A 92 7.44 4.00 1.58
C ALA A 92 8.44 3.31 0.65
N ARG A 93 9.29 2.45 1.19
CA ARG A 93 10.33 1.73 0.42
C ARG A 93 9.99 0.25 0.18
N TYR A 94 8.99 -0.30 0.89
CA TYR A 94 8.70 -1.73 0.90
C TYR A 94 7.20 -2.04 1.00
N VAL A 95 6.74 -3.08 0.31
CA VAL A 95 5.39 -3.65 0.44
C VAL A 95 5.50 -4.99 1.18
N VAL A 96 4.66 -5.21 2.18
CA VAL A 96 4.65 -6.46 2.97
C VAL A 96 3.34 -7.19 2.79
N VAL A 97 3.43 -8.51 2.57
CA VAL A 97 2.28 -9.40 2.59
C VAL A 97 2.30 -10.19 3.90
N GLU A 98 1.21 -10.11 4.65
CA GLU A 98 1.05 -10.77 5.96
C GLU A 98 0.28 -12.09 5.82
N ARG A 99 0.50 -13.03 6.75
CA ARG A 99 -0.36 -14.21 6.89
C ARG A 99 -1.66 -13.80 7.60
N GLY A 100 -2.78 -14.25 7.03
CA GLY A 100 -3.96 -14.58 7.84
C GLY A 100 -3.69 -15.87 8.60
#